data_AF-A0A816CF52-F1
#
_entry.id   AF-A0A816CF52-F1
#
_cell.length_a   1.000
_cell.length_b   1.000
_cell.length_c   1.000
_cell.angle_alpha   90.00
_cell.angle_beta   90.00
_cell.angle_gamma   90.00
#
_symmetry.space_group_name_H-M   'P 1'
#
loop_
_entity.id
_entity.type
_entity.pdbx_description
1 polymer ?
#
loop_
_entity_poly.entity_id
_entity_poly.type
_entity_poly.pdbx_seq_one_letter_code
_entity_poly.pdbx_strand_id
1 'polypeptide(L)'
;MKGLINEYFPSEDNPFEEINSLNESSLNFRIRCKTIYKSQIRSFGTSSKVFDAIVCDLSGEIKVVAFNEDVDRLYNSVTLNQLITIQNGKIQRTNEVYRSPYSLYEIRLISTSTIDPYVNHTFNPIMKITKVELREISQKLHGVNNDVEGVVIMDRGIVTTTSPMTGTTMIRRSFKIKDETNAVNVTIWNDKNDNIPEDLMNRTVRIPNGKTNHYNDYVSINVSGQTIIEYY
;
A
#
# COMPACT_ATOMS: atom_id res chain seq x y z
N MET A 1 12.39 -32.06 -39.22
CA MET A 1 11.21 -31.17 -39.24
C MET A 1 10.01 -32.02 -38.82
N LYS A 2 9.29 -31.80 -37.73
CA LYS A 2 9.06 -30.72 -36.77
C LYS A 2 9.23 -31.34 -35.36
N GLY A 3 9.97 -30.79 -34.42
CA GLY A 3 9.73 -29.48 -33.80
C GLY A 3 8.78 -29.66 -32.62
N LEU A 4 9.35 -30.07 -31.48
CA LEU A 4 8.71 -30.15 -30.17
C LEU A 4 8.06 -28.81 -29.80
N ILE A 5 6.80 -28.85 -29.37
CA ILE A 5 6.23 -27.86 -28.44
C ILE A 5 5.41 -28.66 -27.44
N ASN A 6 6.05 -29.05 -26.33
CA ASN A 6 5.31 -29.41 -25.13
C ASN A 6 4.73 -28.10 -24.60
N GLU A 7 3.44 -27.85 -24.87
CA GLU A 7 2.68 -26.86 -24.12
C GLU A 7 2.65 -27.33 -22.67
N TYR A 8 3.45 -26.66 -21.84
CA TYR A 8 3.51 -26.91 -20.40
C TYR A 8 2.24 -26.31 -19.79
N PHE A 9 1.17 -27.10 -19.70
CA PHE A 9 0.04 -26.76 -18.85
C PHE A 9 0.52 -26.80 -17.39
N PRO A 10 0.44 -25.70 -16.61
CA PRO A 10 0.78 -25.76 -15.19
C PRO A 10 -0.21 -26.68 -14.47
N SER A 11 0.31 -27.65 -13.70
CA SER A 11 -0.50 -28.67 -13.03
C SER A 11 -1.48 -28.08 -12.01
N GLU A 12 -2.63 -28.74 -11.86
CA GLU A 12 -3.71 -28.42 -10.91
C GLU A 12 -3.33 -28.62 -9.42
N ASP A 13 -2.07 -28.97 -9.11
CA ASP A 13 -1.66 -29.46 -7.77
C ASP A 13 -1.50 -28.38 -6.70
N ASN A 14 -1.70 -27.09 -7.01
CA ASN A 14 -1.68 -26.00 -6.03
C ASN A 14 -2.66 -24.89 -6.40
N PRO A 15 -3.91 -24.94 -5.91
CA PRO A 15 -4.93 -23.94 -6.22
C PRO A 15 -4.56 -22.57 -5.64
N PHE A 16 -5.14 -21.52 -6.22
CA PHE A 16 -4.99 -20.18 -5.66
C PHE A 16 -5.81 -20.07 -4.36
N GLU A 17 -5.17 -19.59 -3.31
CA GLU A 17 -5.79 -19.26 -2.03
C GLU A 17 -6.26 -17.80 -2.00
N GLU A 18 -7.17 -17.49 -1.09
CA GLU A 18 -7.58 -16.13 -0.75
C GLU A 18 -6.62 -15.55 0.29
N ILE A 19 -6.33 -14.25 0.21
CA ILE A 19 -5.47 -13.57 1.18
C ILE A 19 -5.99 -13.75 2.62
N ASN A 20 -7.30 -13.65 2.83
CA ASN A 20 -7.89 -13.80 4.16
C ASN A 20 -7.90 -15.24 4.70
N SER A 21 -7.66 -16.26 3.86
CA SER A 21 -7.52 -17.65 4.33
C SER A 21 -6.11 -17.96 4.82
N LEU A 22 -5.13 -17.13 4.49
CA LEU A 22 -3.73 -17.32 4.89
C LEU A 22 -3.56 -17.19 6.40
N ASN A 23 -2.81 -18.13 6.98
CA ASN A 23 -2.47 -18.15 8.40
C ASN A 23 -1.05 -18.72 8.60
N GLU A 24 -0.54 -18.76 9.84
CA GLU A 24 0.83 -19.21 10.14
C GLU A 24 1.13 -20.65 9.72
N SER A 25 0.10 -21.48 9.53
CA SER A 25 0.25 -22.87 9.07
C SER A 25 0.17 -23.01 7.55
N SER A 26 -0.17 -21.94 6.81
CA SER A 26 -0.17 -21.94 5.35
C SER A 26 1.26 -22.16 4.82
N LEU A 27 1.46 -23.26 4.12
CA LEU A 27 2.71 -23.65 3.47
C LEU A 27 2.49 -23.75 1.97
N ASN A 28 3.52 -23.44 1.18
CA ASN A 28 3.47 -23.51 -0.29
C ASN A 28 2.28 -22.78 -0.93
N PHE A 29 1.72 -21.77 -0.26
CA PHE A 29 0.54 -21.04 -0.76
C PHE A 29 0.81 -20.39 -2.11
N ARG A 30 -0.27 -20.12 -2.84
CA ARG A 30 -0.24 -19.34 -4.07
C ARG A 30 -1.42 -18.37 -4.10
N ILE A 31 -1.17 -17.08 -4.28
CA ILE A 31 -2.22 -16.06 -4.35
C ILE A 31 -2.14 -15.26 -5.65
N ARG A 32 -3.30 -14.81 -6.14
CA ARG A 32 -3.41 -13.78 -7.18
C ARG A 32 -3.81 -12.47 -6.53
N CYS A 33 -3.04 -11.43 -6.76
CA CYS A 33 -3.27 -10.15 -6.10
C CYS A 33 -2.84 -8.99 -6.99
N LYS A 34 -3.23 -7.80 -6.57
CA LYS A 34 -2.80 -6.54 -7.14
C LYS A 34 -1.88 -5.83 -6.17
N THR A 35 -0.78 -5.29 -6.67
CA THR A 35 0.10 -4.44 -5.87
C THR A 35 -0.56 -3.08 -5.68
N ILE A 36 -0.87 -2.73 -4.43
CA ILE A 36 -1.48 -1.45 -4.04
C ILE A 36 -0.46 -0.48 -3.42
N TYR A 37 0.67 -1.01 -2.95
CA TYR A 37 1.80 -0.21 -2.48
C TYR A 37 3.11 -0.95 -2.64
N LYS A 38 4.19 -0.19 -2.87
CA LYS A 38 5.58 -0.64 -2.82
C LYS A 38 6.43 0.46 -2.19
N SER A 39 7.24 0.11 -1.20
CA SER A 39 8.21 1.02 -0.60
C SER A 39 9.47 1.13 -1.45
N GLN A 40 10.23 2.21 -1.28
CA GLN A 40 11.65 2.21 -1.65
C GLN A 40 12.43 1.19 -0.80
N ILE A 41 13.61 0.79 -1.29
CA ILE A 41 14.53 -0.04 -0.51
C ILE A 41 15.08 0.80 0.65
N ARG A 42 14.92 0.29 1.87
CA ARG A 42 15.50 0.90 3.08
C ARG A 42 16.67 0.07 3.56
N SER A 43 17.76 0.73 3.94
CA SER A 43 18.97 0.09 4.47
C SER A 43 19.08 0.32 5.99
N PHE A 44 19.54 -0.70 6.71
CA PHE A 44 19.82 -0.61 8.14
C PHE A 44 21.22 -1.18 8.42
N GLY A 45 22.07 -0.38 9.06
CA GLY A 45 23.49 -0.72 9.20
C GLY A 45 24.21 -0.79 7.86
N THR A 46 25.28 -1.56 7.80
CA THR A 46 26.16 -1.65 6.60
C THR A 46 25.69 -2.66 5.56
N SER A 47 24.92 -3.69 5.95
CA SER A 47 24.65 -4.83 5.07
C SER A 47 23.19 -5.27 5.01
N SER A 48 22.30 -4.72 5.83
CA SER A 48 20.90 -5.13 5.83
C SER A 48 20.04 -4.18 4.99
N LYS A 49 19.12 -4.75 4.24
CA LYS A 49 18.12 -3.99 3.48
C LYS A 49 16.77 -4.66 3.52
N VAL A 50 15.72 -3.87 3.35
CA VAL A 50 14.33 -4.32 3.32
C VAL A 50 13.56 -3.53 2.28
N PHE A 51 12.57 -4.16 1.68
CA PHE A 51 11.44 -3.45 1.11
C PHE A 51 10.14 -4.12 1.57
N ASP A 52 9.07 -3.34 1.59
CA ASP A 52 7.74 -3.85 1.82
C ASP A 52 6.77 -3.39 0.73
N ALA A 53 5.75 -4.19 0.53
CA ALA A 53 4.64 -3.94 -0.35
C ALA A 53 3.33 -4.26 0.36
N ILE A 54 2.24 -3.73 -0.13
CA ILE A 54 0.90 -4.17 0.26
C ILE A 54 0.22 -4.65 -1.02
N VAL A 55 -0.42 -5.81 -0.93
CA VAL A 55 -1.14 -6.44 -2.03
C VAL A 55 -2.57 -6.73 -1.60
N CYS A 56 -3.51 -6.74 -2.56
CA CYS A 56 -4.90 -7.06 -2.30
C CYS A 56 -5.47 -8.06 -3.32
N ASP A 57 -6.46 -8.82 -2.88
CA ASP A 57 -7.34 -9.62 -3.72
C ASP A 57 -8.81 -9.27 -3.41
N LEU A 58 -9.76 -10.10 -3.82
CA LEU A 58 -11.19 -9.84 -3.54
C LEU A 58 -11.57 -10.12 -2.08
N SER A 59 -10.74 -10.86 -1.35
CA SER A 59 -10.96 -11.22 0.06
C SER A 59 -10.45 -10.12 0.99
N GLY A 60 -9.24 -9.61 0.77
CA GLY A 60 -8.61 -8.61 1.63
C GLY A 60 -7.19 -8.23 1.21
N GLU A 61 -6.44 -7.66 2.15
CA GLU A 61 -5.11 -7.12 1.95
C GLU A 61 -4.08 -7.75 2.89
N ILE A 62 -2.84 -7.88 2.41
CA ILE A 62 -1.73 -8.36 3.24
C ILE A 62 -0.43 -7.63 2.90
N LYS A 63 0.39 -7.43 3.92
CA LYS A 63 1.74 -6.89 3.75
C LYS A 63 2.67 -7.99 3.27
N VAL A 64 3.54 -7.64 2.33
CA VAL A 64 4.63 -8.49 1.84
C VAL A 64 5.95 -7.82 2.19
N VAL A 65 6.90 -8.57 2.74
CA VAL A 65 8.21 -8.05 3.14
C VAL A 65 9.33 -8.95 2.62
N ALA A 66 10.38 -8.34 2.08
CA ALA A 66 11.61 -9.01 1.65
C ALA A 66 12.82 -8.39 2.35
N PHE A 67 13.78 -9.22 2.71
CA PHE A 67 15.03 -8.81 3.35
C PHE A 67 16.23 -9.25 2.53
N ASN A 68 17.29 -8.45 2.55
CA ASN A 68 18.62 -8.79 2.04
C ASN A 68 18.59 -9.35 0.61
N GLU A 69 19.01 -10.59 0.38
CA GLU A 69 19.09 -11.22 -0.93
C GLU A 69 17.72 -11.32 -1.62
N ASP A 70 16.63 -11.46 -0.85
CA ASP A 70 15.28 -11.48 -1.40
C ASP A 70 14.83 -10.09 -1.92
N VAL A 71 15.41 -9.00 -1.38
CA VAL A 71 15.22 -7.65 -1.95
C VAL A 71 15.81 -7.61 -3.35
N ASP A 72 17.07 -8.04 -3.52
CA ASP A 72 17.74 -8.00 -4.82
C ASP A 72 16.99 -8.81 -5.87
N ARG A 73 16.48 -9.96 -5.46
CA ARG A 73 15.83 -10.92 -6.36
C ARG A 73 14.43 -10.50 -6.77
N LEU A 74 13.64 -9.93 -5.85
CA LEU A 74 12.20 -9.75 -6.05
C LEU A 74 11.74 -8.31 -6.13
N TYR A 75 12.59 -7.32 -5.79
CA TYR A 75 12.17 -5.92 -5.81
C TYR A 75 11.63 -5.49 -7.18
N ASN A 76 12.28 -5.88 -8.27
CA ASN A 76 11.88 -5.47 -9.62
C ASN A 76 10.66 -6.25 -10.15
N SER A 77 10.29 -7.37 -9.54
CA SER A 77 9.07 -8.12 -9.88
C SER A 77 7.81 -7.50 -9.31
N VAL A 78 7.94 -6.56 -8.36
CA VAL A 78 6.80 -5.84 -7.77
C VAL A 78 6.72 -4.46 -8.42
N THR A 79 5.59 -4.17 -9.06
CA THR A 79 5.30 -2.84 -9.60
C THR A 79 3.93 -2.39 -9.13
N LEU A 80 3.81 -1.12 -8.77
CA LEU A 80 2.55 -0.53 -8.33
C LEU A 80 1.46 -0.75 -9.40
N ASN A 81 0.24 -1.06 -8.94
CA ASN A 81 -0.95 -1.24 -9.76
C ASN A 81 -0.89 -2.43 -10.75
N GLN A 82 0.09 -3.32 -10.63
CA GLN A 82 0.17 -4.55 -11.43
C GLN A 82 -0.47 -5.75 -10.72
N LEU A 83 -1.09 -6.60 -11.52
CA LEU A 83 -1.55 -7.92 -11.12
C LEU A 83 -0.37 -8.89 -11.13
N ILE A 84 -0.19 -9.60 -10.02
CA ILE A 84 0.90 -10.54 -9.80
C ILE A 84 0.37 -11.82 -9.16
N THR A 85 1.12 -12.89 -9.33
CA THR A 85 1.03 -14.09 -8.51
C THR A 85 2.18 -14.08 -7.51
N ILE A 86 1.89 -14.36 -6.24
CA ILE A 86 2.91 -14.62 -5.23
C ILE A 86 2.78 -16.09 -4.84
N GLN A 87 3.90 -16.81 -4.88
CA GLN A 87 3.96 -18.21 -4.48
C GLN A 87 5.05 -18.41 -3.44
N ASN A 88 4.75 -19.24 -2.43
CA ASN A 88 5.61 -19.54 -1.29
C ASN A 88 5.96 -18.31 -0.44
N GLY A 89 6.39 -18.58 0.79
CA GLY A 89 6.71 -17.55 1.77
C GLY A 89 6.46 -18.07 3.17
N LYS A 90 6.81 -17.27 4.16
CA LYS A 90 6.42 -17.52 5.55
C LYS A 90 5.34 -16.53 5.95
N ILE A 91 4.15 -17.02 6.27
CA ILE A 91 3.12 -16.21 6.92
C ILE A 91 3.50 -16.06 8.39
N GLN A 92 3.61 -14.83 8.85
CA GLN A 92 3.98 -14.54 10.24
C GLN A 92 3.21 -13.33 10.76
N ARG A 93 3.06 -13.25 12.08
CA ARG A 93 2.45 -12.07 12.70
C ARG A 93 3.32 -10.84 12.46
N THR A 94 2.67 -9.75 12.08
CA THR A 94 3.32 -8.44 11.89
C THR A 94 3.91 -7.93 13.20
N ASN A 95 5.11 -7.36 13.10
CA ASN A 95 5.72 -6.61 14.21
C ASN A 95 4.84 -5.40 14.55
N GLU A 96 4.45 -5.23 15.82
CA GLU A 96 3.55 -4.16 16.28
C GLU A 96 4.00 -2.75 15.88
N VAL A 97 5.32 -2.51 15.85
CA VAL A 97 5.90 -1.22 15.49
C VAL A 97 5.78 -0.95 13.98
N TYR A 98 5.78 -1.99 13.15
CA TYR A 98 5.82 -1.89 11.68
C TYR A 98 4.59 -2.49 10.99
N ARG A 99 3.56 -2.81 11.78
CA ARG A 99 2.35 -3.50 11.36
C ARG A 99 1.59 -2.64 10.35
N SER A 100 1.16 -3.29 9.28
CA SER A 100 0.21 -2.69 8.35
C SER A 100 -1.16 -2.59 9.04
N PRO A 101 -1.93 -1.51 8.84
CA PRO A 101 -3.26 -1.38 9.38
C PRO A 101 -4.26 -2.43 8.84
N TYR A 102 -3.91 -3.12 7.74
CA TYR A 102 -4.86 -3.96 7.00
C TYR A 102 -4.88 -5.43 7.44
N SER A 103 -3.79 -5.94 8.03
CA SER A 103 -3.73 -7.34 8.48
C SER A 103 -2.81 -7.54 9.68
N LEU A 104 -3.17 -8.49 10.54
CA LEU A 104 -2.32 -8.96 11.64
C LEU A 104 -1.15 -9.80 11.15
N TYR A 105 -1.26 -10.37 9.95
CA TYR A 105 -0.25 -11.22 9.34
C TYR A 105 0.46 -10.50 8.18
N GLU A 106 1.67 -10.95 7.88
CA GLU A 106 2.46 -10.55 6.72
C GLU A 106 3.06 -11.78 6.05
N ILE A 107 3.31 -11.64 4.75
CA ILE A 107 4.09 -12.59 3.97
C ILE A 107 5.55 -12.15 4.04
N ARG A 108 6.39 -12.94 4.72
CA ARG A 108 7.84 -12.83 4.59
C ARG A 108 8.31 -13.65 3.40
N LEU A 109 8.83 -12.97 2.39
CA LEU A 109 9.46 -13.60 1.24
C LEU A 109 10.73 -14.32 1.71
N ILE A 110 10.95 -15.49 1.12
CA ILE A 110 12.10 -16.37 1.40
C ILE A 110 12.72 -16.81 0.07
N SER A 111 13.83 -17.54 0.15
CA SER A 111 14.58 -18.00 -1.02
C SER A 111 13.75 -18.77 -2.06
N THR A 112 12.67 -19.45 -1.66
CA THR A 112 11.76 -20.19 -2.55
C THR A 112 10.54 -19.38 -3.02
N SER A 113 10.35 -18.15 -2.53
CA SER A 113 9.24 -17.30 -2.95
C SER A 113 9.40 -16.84 -4.39
N THR A 114 8.34 -16.85 -5.18
CA THR A 114 8.31 -16.27 -6.54
C THR A 114 7.26 -15.18 -6.65
N ILE A 115 7.52 -14.21 -7.53
CA ILE A 115 6.59 -13.15 -7.89
C ILE A 115 6.59 -13.06 -9.41
N ASP A 116 5.45 -13.38 -10.01
CA ASP A 116 5.29 -13.48 -11.45
C ASP A 116 4.14 -12.58 -11.93
N PRO A 117 4.27 -11.89 -13.07
CA PRO A 117 3.17 -11.12 -13.64
C PRO A 117 1.94 -11.99 -13.89
N TYR A 118 0.76 -11.47 -13.59
CA TYR A 118 -0.51 -12.14 -13.86
C TYR A 118 -1.34 -11.30 -14.82
N VAL A 119 -1.66 -11.85 -15.98
CA VAL A 119 -2.52 -11.16 -16.97
C VAL A 119 -3.93 -11.69 -16.83
N ASN A 120 -4.86 -10.84 -16.41
CA ASN A 120 -6.27 -11.14 -16.39
C ASN A 120 -7.09 -9.87 -16.52
N HIS A 121 -8.01 -9.84 -17.48
CA HIS A 121 -8.81 -8.65 -17.79
C HIS A 121 -10.07 -8.51 -16.93
N THR A 122 -10.48 -9.56 -16.21
CA THR A 122 -11.68 -9.56 -15.35
C THR A 122 -11.36 -9.48 -13.86
N PHE A 123 -10.12 -9.77 -13.46
CA PHE A 123 -9.67 -9.72 -12.07
C PHE A 123 -8.99 -8.38 -11.77
N ASN A 124 -9.75 -7.43 -11.22
CA ASN A 124 -9.23 -6.12 -10.81
C ASN A 124 -9.65 -5.82 -9.35
N PRO A 125 -8.97 -6.43 -8.36
CA PRO A 125 -9.28 -6.14 -6.96
C PRO A 125 -8.94 -4.69 -6.64
N ILE A 126 -9.79 -4.09 -5.81
CA ILE A 126 -9.65 -2.74 -5.29
C ILE A 126 -9.63 -2.89 -3.77
N MET A 127 -8.77 -2.13 -3.09
CA MET A 127 -8.73 -2.12 -1.63
C MET A 127 -10.13 -1.81 -1.08
N LYS A 128 -10.60 -2.64 -0.15
CA LYS A 128 -11.86 -2.37 0.54
C LYS A 128 -11.62 -1.33 1.63
N ILE A 129 -12.47 -0.31 1.65
CA ILE A 129 -12.42 0.72 2.69
C ILE A 129 -13.78 0.91 3.35
N THR A 130 -13.76 1.25 4.64
CA THR A 130 -14.98 1.65 5.37
C THR A 130 -15.03 3.17 5.44
N LYS A 131 -15.56 3.78 4.38
CA LYS A 131 -15.60 5.24 4.22
C LYS A 131 -16.28 5.92 5.41
N VAL A 132 -15.56 6.86 6.01
CA VAL A 132 -16.08 7.80 7.00
C VAL A 132 -16.47 9.09 6.27
N GLU A 133 -17.65 9.62 6.56
CA GLU A 133 -18.09 10.92 6.04
C GLU A 133 -17.18 12.05 6.54
N LEU A 134 -16.86 13.01 5.67
CA LEU A 134 -15.90 14.06 6.02
C LEU A 134 -16.38 14.96 7.16
N ARG A 135 -17.70 15.10 7.39
CA ARG A 135 -18.24 15.82 8.55
C ARG A 135 -17.85 15.22 9.90
N GLU A 136 -17.62 13.90 9.96
CA GLU A 136 -17.27 13.22 11.22
C GLU A 136 -15.82 13.43 11.62
N ILE A 137 -14.94 13.78 10.67
CA ILE A 137 -13.50 13.84 10.90
C ILE A 137 -13.14 14.84 12.01
N SER A 138 -13.88 15.96 12.12
CA SER A 138 -13.70 16.95 13.19
C SER A 138 -13.94 16.39 14.60
N GLN A 139 -14.72 15.30 14.72
CA GLN A 139 -15.06 14.66 15.98
C GLN A 139 -14.15 13.45 16.29
N LYS A 140 -13.34 13.00 15.32
CA LYS A 140 -12.40 11.89 15.53
C LYS A 140 -11.22 12.38 16.37
N LEU A 141 -10.76 11.52 17.28
CA LEU A 141 -9.61 11.80 18.14
C LEU A 141 -8.32 11.94 17.31
N HIS A 142 -7.39 12.76 17.81
CA HIS A 142 -6.04 12.85 17.26
C HIS A 142 -5.41 11.45 17.20
N GLY A 143 -4.84 11.12 16.05
CA GLY A 143 -4.10 9.90 15.81
C GLY A 143 -4.93 8.68 15.40
N VAL A 144 -6.27 8.80 15.34
CA VAL A 144 -7.15 7.75 14.81
C VAL A 144 -7.05 7.69 13.30
N ASN A 145 -6.99 6.48 12.74
CA ASN A 145 -7.00 6.29 11.30
C ASN A 145 -8.45 6.20 10.78
N ASN A 146 -8.70 6.80 9.63
CA ASN A 146 -10.01 6.83 8.98
C ASN A 146 -9.81 6.62 7.48
N ASP A 147 -10.72 5.88 6.87
CA ASP A 147 -10.79 5.82 5.42
C ASP A 147 -11.66 6.96 4.92
N VAL A 148 -11.09 7.83 4.08
CA VAL A 148 -11.80 9.00 3.55
C VAL A 148 -11.73 9.05 2.04
N GLU A 149 -12.75 9.61 1.42
CA GLU A 149 -12.81 9.78 -0.02
C GLU A 149 -13.57 11.06 -0.36
N GLY A 150 -13.06 11.84 -1.31
CA GLY A 150 -13.71 13.06 -1.77
C GLY A 150 -13.05 13.66 -3.01
N VAL A 151 -13.70 14.65 -3.59
CA VAL A 151 -13.20 15.40 -4.75
C VAL A 151 -12.25 16.49 -4.26
N VAL A 152 -11.09 16.64 -4.90
CA VAL A 152 -10.15 17.72 -4.60
C VAL A 152 -10.73 19.04 -5.10
N ILE A 153 -10.94 19.96 -4.16
CA ILE A 153 -11.51 21.29 -4.42
C ILE A 153 -10.49 22.43 -4.25
N MET A 154 -9.29 22.11 -3.76
CA MET A 154 -8.20 23.06 -3.60
C MET A 154 -6.89 22.28 -3.46
N ASP A 155 -5.85 22.70 -4.17
CA ASP A 155 -4.50 22.18 -4.02
C ASP A 155 -3.53 23.35 -3.78
N ARG A 156 -2.70 23.24 -2.74
CA ARG A 156 -1.69 24.25 -2.38
C ARG A 156 -0.31 23.91 -2.91
N GLY A 157 -0.19 22.84 -3.69
CA GLY A 157 1.04 22.40 -4.30
C GLY A 157 2.03 21.79 -3.31
N ILE A 158 3.22 21.49 -3.84
CA ILE A 158 4.32 20.84 -3.15
C ILE A 158 5.25 21.90 -2.56
N VAL A 159 5.59 21.76 -1.28
CA VAL A 159 6.49 22.65 -0.55
C VAL A 159 7.55 21.83 0.19
N THR A 160 8.81 22.24 0.08
CA THR A 160 9.91 21.68 0.86
C THR A 160 9.97 22.37 2.23
N THR A 161 9.95 21.61 3.31
CA THR A 161 9.98 22.10 4.69
C THR A 161 11.10 21.41 5.48
N THR A 162 11.88 22.15 6.26
CA THR A 162 12.90 21.57 7.15
C THR A 162 12.38 21.50 8.57
N SER A 163 12.44 20.32 9.19
CA SER A 163 12.07 20.11 10.59
C SER A 163 13.02 20.88 11.50
N PRO A 164 12.55 21.86 12.30
CA PRO A 164 13.43 22.62 13.20
C PRO A 164 14.07 21.74 14.27
N MET A 165 13.40 20.65 14.66
CA MET A 165 13.84 19.75 15.73
C MET A 165 14.90 18.76 15.27
N THR A 166 14.80 18.26 14.03
CA THR A 166 15.68 17.20 13.52
C THR A 166 16.64 17.67 12.44
N GLY A 167 16.49 18.91 11.95
CA GLY A 167 17.20 19.42 10.77
C GLY A 167 16.86 18.70 9.46
N THR A 168 15.93 17.74 9.49
CA THR A 168 15.61 16.91 8.33
C THR A 168 14.71 17.69 7.38
N THR A 169 15.09 17.73 6.10
CA THR A 169 14.27 18.32 5.04
C THR A 169 13.25 17.30 4.54
N MET A 170 11.99 17.71 4.47
CA MET A 170 10.83 16.89 4.10
C MET A 170 10.01 17.62 3.04
N ILE A 171 9.45 16.86 2.10
CA ILE A 171 8.49 17.40 1.13
C ILE A 171 7.08 17.31 1.71
N ARG A 172 6.27 18.34 1.51
CA ARG A 172 4.88 18.41 1.96
C ARG A 172 3.96 18.84 0.81
N ARG A 173 2.86 18.13 0.59
CA ARG A 173 1.75 18.59 -0.26
C ARG A 173 0.49 18.72 0.57
N SER A 174 -0.22 19.84 0.41
CA SER A 174 -1.46 20.11 1.16
C SER A 174 -2.60 20.44 0.20
N PHE A 175 -3.72 19.75 0.32
CA PHE A 175 -4.91 19.96 -0.49
C PHE A 175 -6.18 19.77 0.35
N LYS A 176 -7.35 20.06 -0.23
CA LYS A 176 -8.65 19.92 0.41
C LYS A 176 -9.54 19.01 -0.43
N ILE A 177 -10.09 17.99 0.22
CA ILE A 177 -11.10 17.11 -0.36
C ILE A 177 -12.49 17.50 0.18
N LYS A 178 -13.51 17.33 -0.65
CA LYS A 178 -14.91 17.58 -0.31
C LYS A 178 -15.77 16.38 -0.70
N ASP A 179 -16.71 16.04 0.17
CA ASP A 179 -17.82 15.14 -0.12
C ASP A 179 -19.14 15.90 0.03
N GLU A 180 -20.27 15.19 0.04
CA GLU A 180 -21.60 15.79 0.21
C GLU A 180 -21.79 16.43 1.59
N THR A 181 -20.98 16.05 2.58
CA THR A 181 -21.17 16.38 3.99
C THR A 181 -20.28 17.53 4.48
N ASN A 182 -19.00 17.55 4.07
CA ASN A 182 -18.05 18.59 4.48
C ASN A 182 -16.80 18.59 3.58
N ALA A 183 -15.88 19.52 3.86
CA ALA A 183 -14.55 19.54 3.28
C ALA A 183 -13.47 19.42 4.36
N VAL A 184 -12.47 18.57 4.13
CA VAL A 184 -11.37 18.29 5.06
C VAL A 184 -10.06 18.48 4.33
N ASN A 185 -9.07 18.97 5.07
CA ASN A 185 -7.74 19.17 4.52
C ASN A 185 -6.90 17.91 4.69
N VAL A 186 -6.08 17.64 3.68
CA VAL A 186 -5.18 16.50 3.63
C VAL A 186 -3.75 17.03 3.54
N THR A 187 -2.86 16.45 4.33
CA THR A 187 -1.42 16.72 4.25
C THR A 187 -0.66 15.43 4.01
N ILE A 188 0.17 15.43 2.96
CA ILE A 188 1.07 14.34 2.63
C ILE A 188 2.51 14.79 2.93
N TRP A 189 3.30 13.89 3.50
CA TRP A 189 4.69 14.14 3.91
C TRP A 189 5.69 13.19 3.21
N ASN A 190 6.96 13.59 3.22
CA ASN A 190 8.16 12.79 2.88
C ASN A 190 8.28 12.36 1.40
N ASP A 191 8.46 11.06 1.20
CA ASP A 191 9.09 10.37 0.06
C ASP A 191 8.04 9.74 -0.87
N LYS A 192 6.77 10.03 -0.63
CA LYS A 192 5.62 9.52 -1.38
C LYS A 192 5.24 10.41 -2.57
N ASN A 193 5.97 11.51 -2.76
CA ASN A 193 5.67 12.48 -3.80
C ASN A 193 5.92 11.94 -5.21
N ASP A 194 6.76 10.90 -5.35
CA ASP A 194 7.09 10.26 -6.63
C ASP A 194 5.86 9.67 -7.35
N ASN A 195 4.75 9.41 -6.64
CA ASN A 195 3.52 8.82 -7.18
C ASN A 195 2.28 9.71 -7.01
N ILE A 196 2.45 11.00 -6.72
CA ILE A 196 1.32 11.93 -6.65
C ILE A 196 1.16 12.61 -8.01
N PRO A 197 0.00 12.50 -8.67
CA PRO A 197 -0.26 13.22 -9.90
C PRO A 197 0.01 14.73 -9.72
N GLU A 198 0.68 15.37 -10.68
CA GLU A 198 0.86 16.82 -10.64
C GLU A 198 -0.49 17.54 -10.64
N ASP A 199 -1.44 17.06 -11.44
CA ASP A 199 -2.81 17.55 -11.45
C ASP A 199 -3.70 16.71 -10.52
N LEU A 200 -4.02 17.26 -9.35
CA LEU A 200 -4.99 16.71 -8.41
C LEU A 200 -6.35 17.40 -8.51
N MET A 201 -6.44 18.57 -9.12
CA MET A 201 -7.64 19.39 -9.03
C MET A 201 -8.83 18.67 -9.70
N ASN A 202 -10.00 18.70 -9.07
CA ASN A 202 -11.22 18.01 -9.52
C ASN A 202 -11.15 16.48 -9.60
N ARG A 203 -10.04 15.85 -9.19
CA ARG A 203 -9.94 14.39 -9.13
C ARG A 203 -10.59 13.84 -7.88
N THR A 204 -11.12 12.63 -7.96
CA THR A 204 -11.58 11.92 -6.77
C THR A 204 -10.37 11.24 -6.14
N VAL A 205 -10.17 11.50 -4.85
CA VAL A 205 -9.07 10.93 -4.08
C VAL A 205 -9.64 10.04 -3.00
N ARG A 206 -9.11 8.83 -2.89
CA ARG A 206 -9.39 7.89 -1.81
C ARG A 206 -8.15 7.70 -0.96
N ILE A 207 -8.30 7.84 0.35
CA ILE A 207 -7.23 7.78 1.36
C ILE A 207 -7.63 6.73 2.42
N PRO A 208 -7.36 5.44 2.16
CA PRO A 208 -7.43 4.43 3.21
C PRO A 208 -6.45 4.73 4.34
N ASN A 209 -6.89 4.56 5.59
CA ASN A 209 -6.08 4.67 6.78
C ASN A 209 -5.35 6.03 6.89
N GLY A 210 -6.05 7.11 6.56
CA GLY A 210 -5.62 8.48 6.77
C GLY A 210 -5.69 8.85 8.25
N LYS A 211 -4.61 9.36 8.82
CA LYS A 211 -4.51 9.62 10.26
C LYS A 211 -5.08 11.00 10.60
N THR A 212 -6.10 11.07 11.45
CA THR A 212 -6.61 12.33 11.97
C THR A 212 -5.53 13.08 12.73
N ASN A 213 -5.31 14.33 12.35
CA ASN A 213 -4.33 15.21 12.95
C ASN A 213 -5.03 16.48 13.43
N HIS A 214 -4.82 16.77 14.72
CA HIS A 214 -5.24 18.01 15.36
C HIS A 214 -4.01 18.88 15.51
N TYR A 215 -4.03 20.07 14.94
CA TYR A 215 -2.97 21.06 15.08
C TYR A 215 -3.61 22.43 15.34
N ASN A 216 -3.43 22.97 16.55
CA ASN A 216 -4.22 24.10 17.05
C ASN A 216 -5.73 23.82 16.87
N ASP A 217 -6.49 24.76 16.30
CA ASP A 217 -7.94 24.63 16.08
C ASP A 217 -8.31 23.93 14.76
N TYR A 218 -7.35 23.23 14.15
CA TYR A 218 -7.51 22.65 12.82
C TYR A 218 -7.41 21.13 12.83
N VAL A 219 -8.44 20.48 12.30
CA VAL A 219 -8.49 19.04 12.08
C VAL A 219 -8.23 18.73 10.61
N SER A 220 -7.33 17.77 10.38
CA SER A 220 -6.89 17.34 9.05
C SER A 220 -6.66 15.84 9.00
N ILE A 221 -6.50 15.32 7.79
CA ILE A 221 -6.02 13.96 7.53
C ILE A 221 -4.55 14.03 7.12
N ASN A 222 -3.68 13.40 7.90
CA ASN A 222 -2.29 13.18 7.56
C ASN A 222 -2.11 11.81 6.91
N VAL A 223 -1.40 11.79 5.79
CA VAL A 223 -1.02 10.57 5.10
C VAL A 223 0.36 10.14 5.61
N SER A 224 0.42 8.95 6.21
CA SER A 224 1.66 8.37 6.72
C SER A 224 2.41 7.57 5.64
N GLY A 225 3.64 7.14 5.93
CA GLY A 225 4.46 6.35 4.99
C GLY A 225 3.83 5.03 4.53
N GLN A 226 2.82 4.49 5.22
CA GLN A 226 2.11 3.27 4.79
C GLN A 226 0.70 3.55 4.24
N THR A 227 0.20 4.77 4.40
CA THR A 227 -1.10 5.18 3.83
C THR A 227 -0.98 5.17 2.30
N ILE A 228 -1.97 4.56 1.65
CA ILE A 228 -2.08 4.47 0.19
C ILE A 228 -3.05 5.58 -0.24
N ILE A 229 -2.79 6.18 -1.40
CA ILE A 229 -3.73 7.15 -1.98
C ILE A 229 -4.06 6.66 -3.39
N GLU A 230 -5.34 6.51 -3.66
CA GLU A 230 -5.85 6.19 -4.99
C GLU A 230 -6.45 7.45 -5.61
N TYR A 231 -6.23 7.62 -6.91
CA TYR A 231 -6.71 8.76 -7.70
C TYR A 231 -7.58 8.25 -8.84
N TYR A 232 -8.74 8.86 -9.02
CA TYR A 232 -9.70 8.56 -10.09
C TYR A 232 -9.93 9.82 -10.93
#